data_AF-A0A524QD65-F1
#
_entry.id   AF-A0A524QD65-F1
#
_cell.length_a   1.000
_cell.length_b   1.000
_cell.length_c   1.000
_cell.angle_alpha   90.00
_cell.angle_beta   90.00
_cell.angle_gamma   90.00
#
_symmetry.space_group_name_H-M   'P 1'
#
loop_
_entity.id
_entity.type
_entity.pdbx_description
1 polymer ?
#
loop_
_entity_poly.entity_id
_entity_poly.type
_entity_poly.pdbx_seq_one_letter_code
_entity_poly.pdbx_strand_id
1 'polypeptide(L)'
;MNNSLIFIKAGTGELMEISSDNVVEMRVNIDNKDLIYRTAGELTFEKEIGENKFYQVLKEGPNMFICIPEKKFVEADYNRIYGPDRRYDEFKLNNKYYIQDSDNVLCRVQLSEKSLAKMFPEKKELIKKVFKEDYYIDDEARVISILENF
;
A
#
# COMPACT_ATOMS: atom_id res chain seq x y z
N MET A 1 16.66 -9.07 0.87
CA MET A 1 17.03 -7.71 0.42
C MET A 1 16.90 -6.88 1.66
N ASN A 2 17.94 -6.21 2.16
CA ASN A 2 17.76 -5.43 3.39
C ASN A 2 16.80 -4.28 3.10
N ASN A 3 15.73 -4.16 3.88
CA ASN A 3 14.80 -3.06 3.72
C ASN A 3 15.39 -1.82 4.37
N SER A 4 15.75 -0.84 3.56
CA SER A 4 16.50 0.33 3.97
C SER A 4 15.96 1.58 3.28
N LEU A 5 16.03 2.71 3.98
CA LEU A 5 15.87 4.02 3.40
C LEU A 5 17.17 4.43 2.70
N ILE A 6 17.10 4.66 1.39
CA ILE A 6 18.23 5.13 0.58
C ILE A 6 17.92 6.57 0.14
N PHE A 7 18.84 7.50 0.39
CA PHE A 7 18.65 8.90 0.03
C PHE A 7 19.99 9.60 -0.27
N ILE A 8 19.92 10.72 -0.98
CA ILE A 8 21.06 11.60 -1.21
C ILE A 8 21.08 12.67 -0.13
N LYS A 9 22.18 12.78 0.61
CA LYS A 9 22.35 13.80 1.64
C LYS A 9 22.46 15.18 0.99
N ALA A 10 21.59 16.11 1.41
CA ALA A 10 21.64 17.48 0.96
C ALA A 10 22.99 18.14 1.28
N GLY A 11 23.53 18.91 0.34
CA GLY A 11 24.81 19.60 0.48
C GLY A 11 26.02 18.76 0.06
N THR A 12 26.14 17.49 0.49
CA THR A 12 27.29 16.64 0.10
C THR A 12 27.06 15.83 -1.16
N GLY A 13 25.79 15.49 -1.48
CA GLY A 13 25.48 14.60 -2.61
C GLY A 13 25.81 13.13 -2.35
N GLU A 14 26.21 12.79 -1.13
CA GLU A 14 26.55 11.43 -0.74
C GLU A 14 25.30 10.54 -0.67
N LEU A 15 25.43 9.32 -1.18
CA LEU A 15 24.42 8.28 -1.02
C LEU A 15 24.48 7.72 0.39
N MET A 16 23.37 7.82 1.10
CA MET A 16 23.20 7.33 2.46
C MET A 16 22.20 6.17 2.48
N GLU A 17 22.41 5.25 3.41
CA GLU A 17 21.50 4.13 3.68
C GLU A 17 21.22 4.05 5.19
N ILE A 18 19.95 3.89 5.56
CA ILE A 18 19.51 3.64 6.94
C ILE A 18 18.65 2.38 6.95
N SER A 19 19.02 1.38 7.75
CA SER A 19 18.18 0.18 7.94
C SER A 19 16.80 0.56 8.47
N SER A 20 15.75 -0.11 7.99
CA SER A 20 14.38 0.04 8.49
C SER A 20 14.26 -0.17 10.00
N ASP A 21 15.12 -0.99 10.61
CA ASP A 21 15.12 -1.20 12.07
C ASP A 21 15.46 0.06 12.87
N ASN A 22 16.09 1.05 12.23
CA ASN A 22 16.44 2.34 12.83
C ASN A 22 15.51 3.48 12.38
N VAL A 23 14.40 3.16 11.70
CA VAL A 23 13.43 4.14 11.21
C VAL A 23 12.06 3.86 11.80
N VAL A 24 11.57 4.79 12.61
CA VAL A 24 10.21 4.76 13.15
C VAL A 24 9.22 5.33 12.15
N GLU A 25 9.54 6.51 11.59
CA GLU A 25 8.68 7.22 10.66
C GLU A 25 9.52 8.04 9.67
N MET A 26 9.06 8.08 8.43
CA MET A 26 9.55 8.96 7.37
C MET A 26 8.38 9.78 6.84
N ARG A 27 8.58 11.09 6.70
CA ARG A 27 7.62 11.99 6.06
C ARG A 27 8.21 12.55 4.78
N VAL A 28 7.49 12.38 3.68
CA VAL A 28 7.87 12.94 2.38
C VAL A 28 6.84 13.99 2.03
N ASN A 29 7.25 15.26 2.03
CA ASN A 29 6.39 16.35 1.59
C ASN A 29 6.48 16.48 0.07
N ILE A 30 5.35 16.30 -0.62
CA ILE A 30 5.22 16.46 -2.07
C ILE A 30 4.02 17.37 -2.31
N ASP A 31 4.22 18.51 -2.98
CA ASP A 31 3.15 19.46 -3.32
C ASP A 31 2.25 19.83 -2.12
N ASN A 32 2.87 20.14 -0.98
CA ASN A 32 2.19 20.43 0.31
C ASN A 32 1.34 19.27 0.88
N LYS A 33 1.54 18.05 0.40
CA LYS A 33 0.96 16.83 0.99
C LYS A 33 2.07 16.02 1.66
N ASP A 34 1.83 15.66 2.92
CA ASP A 34 2.71 14.76 3.64
C ASP A 34 2.32 13.31 3.34
N LEU A 35 3.25 12.56 2.74
CA LEU A 35 3.19 11.12 2.68
C LEU A 35 3.91 10.56 3.90
N ILE A 36 3.20 9.80 4.73
CA ILE A 36 3.74 9.23 5.96
C ILE A 36 4.04 7.76 5.71
N TYR A 37 5.28 7.36 5.99
CA TYR A 37 5.74 5.99 5.94
C TYR A 37 6.24 5.56 7.33
N ARG A 38 5.90 4.33 7.72
CA ARG A 38 6.35 3.70 8.98
C ARG A 38 6.81 2.28 8.72
N THR A 39 7.37 1.62 9.72
CA THR A 39 7.89 0.25 9.62
C THR A 39 6.96 -0.75 10.29
N ALA A 40 6.76 -1.89 9.64
CA ALA A 40 5.76 -2.90 10.01
C ALA A 40 6.19 -3.81 11.18
N GLY A 41 7.38 -3.62 11.75
CA GLY A 41 7.99 -4.51 12.73
C GLY A 41 7.16 -4.74 14.00
N GLU A 42 6.30 -3.79 14.37
CA GLU A 42 5.43 -3.90 15.55
C GLU A 42 3.97 -4.21 15.20
N LEU A 43 3.64 -4.38 13.91
CA LEU A 43 2.29 -4.61 13.45
C LEU A 43 1.96 -6.10 13.36
N THR A 44 0.74 -6.46 13.73
CA THR A 44 0.23 -7.83 13.61
C THR A 44 -0.54 -7.99 12.30
N PHE A 45 -0.21 -9.01 11.51
CA PHE A 45 -0.87 -9.31 10.23
C PHE A 45 -1.54 -10.68 10.28
N GLU A 46 -2.69 -10.82 9.59
CA GLU A 46 -3.37 -12.11 9.43
C GLU A 46 -2.45 -13.15 8.77
N LYS A 47 -1.59 -12.68 7.86
CA LYS A 47 -0.55 -13.48 7.20
C LYS A 47 0.77 -12.76 7.31
N GLU A 48 1.80 -13.47 7.75
CA GLU A 48 3.16 -12.92 7.82
C GLU A 48 3.57 -12.30 6.49
N ILE A 49 4.15 -11.11 6.56
CA ILE A 49 4.58 -10.33 5.39
C ILE A 49 6.08 -10.47 5.11
N GLY A 50 6.77 -11.31 5.89
CA GLY A 50 8.20 -11.59 5.82
C GLY A 50 9.00 -10.63 6.71
N GLU A 51 10.04 -10.03 6.13
CA GLU A 51 10.92 -9.06 6.79
C GLU A 51 10.21 -7.75 7.17
N ASN A 52 10.86 -6.93 8.00
CA ASN A 52 10.37 -5.61 8.38
C ASN A 52 10.18 -4.73 7.13
N LYS A 53 8.95 -4.23 6.91
CA LYS A 53 8.60 -3.46 5.71
C LYS A 53 8.17 -2.04 6.00
N PHE A 54 8.64 -1.11 5.17
CA PHE A 54 8.01 0.19 5.08
C PHE A 54 6.60 0.06 4.51
N TYR A 55 5.66 0.77 5.13
CA TYR A 55 4.30 0.93 4.64
C TYR A 55 3.93 2.41 4.67
N GLN A 56 3.11 2.83 3.71
CA GLN A 56 2.47 4.13 3.71
C GLN A 56 1.21 4.07 4.58
N VAL A 57 1.04 5.07 5.44
CA VAL A 57 -0.20 5.29 6.18
C VAL A 57 -1.19 6.02 5.27
N LEU A 58 -2.32 5.38 4.96
CA LEU A 58 -3.38 5.98 4.14
C LEU A 58 -4.53 6.54 5.00
N LYS A 59 -4.84 5.87 6.12
CA LYS A 59 -5.78 6.34 7.14
C LYS A 59 -5.35 5.85 8.52
N GLU A 60 -5.35 6.76 9.50
CA GLU A 60 -5.09 6.42 10.90
C GLU A 60 -6.37 6.11 11.70
N GLY A 61 -6.18 5.58 12.91
CA GLY A 61 -7.25 5.30 13.87
C GLY A 61 -8.01 4.00 13.58
N PRO A 62 -9.27 3.89 14.00
CA PRO A 62 -10.09 2.70 13.78
C PRO A 62 -10.14 2.32 12.30
N ASN A 63 -10.03 1.02 12.01
CA ASN A 63 -9.89 0.51 10.65
C ASN A 63 -8.69 1.14 9.92
N MET A 64 -7.51 1.18 10.58
CA MET A 64 -6.28 1.70 10.01
C MET A 64 -6.05 1.10 8.62
N PHE A 65 -5.76 1.94 7.63
CA PHE A 65 -5.58 1.53 6.24
C PHE A 65 -4.17 1.88 5.79
N ILE A 66 -3.44 0.87 5.32
CA ILE A 66 -2.04 1.00 4.92
C ILE A 66 -1.77 0.36 3.56
N CYS A 67 -0.70 0.84 2.92
CA CYS A 67 -0.18 0.29 1.68
C CYS A 67 1.29 -0.11 1.86
N ILE A 68 1.63 -1.35 1.53
CA ILE A 68 3.01 -1.81 1.41
C ILE A 68 3.35 -1.82 -0.09
N PRO A 69 4.19 -0.88 -0.56
CA PRO A 69 4.64 -0.90 -1.94
C PRO A 69 5.67 -2.01 -2.15
N GLU A 70 5.45 -2.85 -3.16
CA GLU A 70 6.43 -3.86 -3.58
C GLU A 70 6.76 -3.70 -5.05
N LYS A 71 7.98 -4.08 -5.44
CA LYS A 71 8.37 -4.23 -6.83
C LYS A 71 8.30 -5.69 -7.23
N LYS A 72 7.52 -6.00 -8.25
CA LYS A 72 7.48 -7.33 -8.87
C LYS A 72 8.30 -7.30 -10.15
N PHE A 73 9.32 -8.17 -10.22
CA PHE A 73 10.02 -8.43 -11.47
C PHE A 73 9.12 -9.22 -12.41
N VAL A 74 9.04 -8.78 -13.66
CA VAL A 74 8.32 -9.43 -14.75
C VAL A 74 9.32 -9.65 -15.86
N GLU A 75 9.61 -10.92 -16.13
CA GLU A 75 10.50 -11.32 -17.23
C GLU A 75 9.82 -11.07 -18.58
N ALA A 76 10.63 -10.71 -19.57
CA ALA A 76 10.20 -10.52 -20.96
C ALA A 76 9.61 -11.82 -21.54
N ASP A 77 8.58 -11.68 -22.36
CA ASP A 77 8.02 -12.81 -23.12
C ASP A 77 8.42 -12.67 -24.59
N TYR A 78 9.55 -13.28 -24.95
CA TYR A 78 10.10 -13.26 -26.30
C TYR A 78 9.39 -14.20 -27.29
N ASN A 79 8.41 -14.99 -26.84
CA ASN A 79 7.84 -16.11 -27.62
C ASN A 79 6.48 -15.80 -28.26
N ARG A 80 5.89 -14.61 -28.07
CA ARG A 80 4.57 -14.27 -28.64
C ARG A 80 4.67 -13.46 -29.93
N ILE A 81 4.40 -14.13 -31.06
CA ILE A 81 4.36 -13.54 -32.42
C ILE A 81 3.16 -12.58 -32.60
N TYR A 82 2.10 -12.70 -31.79
CA TYR A 82 0.87 -11.89 -31.90
C TYR A 82 0.28 -11.50 -30.53
N GLY A 83 1.03 -10.78 -29.69
CA GLY A 83 0.51 -10.18 -28.45
C GLY A 83 1.20 -8.84 -28.15
N PRO A 84 0.53 -7.90 -27.47
CA PRO A 84 1.08 -6.57 -27.22
C PRO A 84 2.45 -6.63 -26.54
N ASP A 85 3.41 -5.91 -27.12
CA ASP A 85 4.86 -5.87 -26.85
C ASP A 85 5.24 -5.97 -25.36
N ARG A 86 5.86 -7.08 -24.94
CA ARG A 86 6.68 -7.15 -23.72
C ARG A 86 8.07 -7.69 -24.05
N ARG A 87 8.88 -6.83 -24.66
CA ARG A 87 10.24 -7.15 -25.16
C ARG A 87 11.34 -7.01 -24.10
N TYR A 88 11.01 -6.52 -22.90
CA TYR A 88 11.97 -6.18 -21.88
C TYR A 88 11.51 -6.66 -20.52
N ASP A 89 12.47 -7.06 -19.71
CA ASP A 89 12.27 -7.27 -18.28
C ASP A 89 11.88 -5.94 -17.63
N GLU A 90 10.91 -5.97 -16.73
CA GLU A 90 10.43 -4.77 -16.05
C GLU A 90 10.12 -5.03 -14.58
N PHE A 91 10.39 -4.02 -13.74
CA PHE A 91 9.88 -4.00 -12.37
C PHE A 91 8.57 -3.22 -12.34
N LYS A 92 7.48 -3.90 -11.99
CA LYS A 92 6.18 -3.27 -11.77
C LYS A 92 5.95 -2.98 -10.31
N LEU A 93 5.41 -1.80 -10.03
CA LEU A 93 4.84 -1.52 -8.73
C LEU A 93 3.64 -2.45 -8.50
N ASN A 94 3.62 -3.09 -7.35
CA ASN A 94 2.58 -4.02 -6.93
C ASN A 94 2.23 -3.71 -5.46
N ASN A 95 1.32 -2.74 -5.28
CA ASN A 95 0.89 -2.32 -3.96
C ASN A 95 0.07 -3.43 -3.28
N LYS A 96 0.40 -3.70 -2.01
CA LYS A 96 -0.39 -4.58 -1.14
C LYS A 96 -1.09 -3.75 -0.08
N TYR A 97 -2.40 -3.87 -0.06
CA TYR A 97 -3.26 -3.09 0.83
C TYR A 97 -3.71 -3.93 2.01
N TYR A 98 -3.77 -3.28 3.18
CA TYR A 98 -4.21 -3.91 4.43
C TYR A 98 -5.10 -2.96 5.20
N ILE A 99 -6.17 -3.51 5.78
CA ILE A 99 -7.04 -2.79 6.71
C ILE A 99 -7.01 -3.52 8.05
N GLN A 100 -6.96 -2.76 9.14
CA GLN A 100 -6.99 -3.31 10.49
C GLN A 100 -8.43 -3.68 10.87
N ASP A 101 -8.63 -4.87 11.44
CA ASP A 101 -9.92 -5.31 11.96
C ASP A 101 -10.13 -4.90 13.44
N SER A 102 -11.23 -5.37 14.04
CA SER A 102 -11.56 -5.10 15.45
C SER A 102 -10.59 -5.72 16.45
N ASP A 103 -9.83 -6.74 16.05
CA ASP A 103 -8.86 -7.45 16.89
C ASP A 103 -7.44 -6.86 16.76
N ASN A 104 -7.32 -5.68 16.14
CA ASN A 104 -6.08 -5.00 15.80
C ASN A 104 -5.17 -5.75 14.82
N VAL A 105 -5.71 -6.69 14.05
CA VAL A 105 -4.97 -7.47 13.06
C VAL A 105 -5.13 -6.87 11.67
N LEU A 106 -4.03 -6.70 10.94
CA LEU A 106 -4.03 -6.22 9.57
C LEU A 106 -4.34 -7.35 8.59
N CYS A 107 -5.50 -7.23 7.95
CA CYS A 107 -6.01 -8.15 6.96
C CYS A 107 -5.75 -7.64 5.54
N ARG A 108 -5.22 -8.51 4.67
CA ARG A 108 -4.94 -8.13 3.28
C ARG A 108 -6.25 -7.95 2.51
N VAL A 109 -6.38 -6.83 1.80
CA VAL A 109 -7.60 -6.48 1.07
C VAL A 109 -7.27 -6.08 -0.37
N GLN A 110 -8.22 -6.29 -1.29
CA GLN A 110 -8.21 -5.65 -2.60
C GLN A 110 -9.13 -4.41 -2.56
N LEU A 111 -8.80 -3.36 -3.31
CA LEU A 111 -9.61 -2.14 -3.38
C LEU A 111 -10.83 -2.32 -4.28
N SER A 112 -11.65 -3.32 -3.99
CA SER A 112 -12.85 -3.67 -4.74
C SER A 112 -14.04 -3.86 -3.82
N GLU A 113 -15.24 -3.57 -4.32
CA GLU A 113 -16.51 -3.72 -3.60
C GLU A 113 -16.61 -5.12 -2.96
N LYS A 114 -16.32 -6.17 -3.73
CA LYS A 114 -16.44 -7.56 -3.27
C LYS A 114 -15.51 -7.87 -2.10
N SER A 115 -14.26 -7.38 -2.15
CA SER A 115 -13.28 -7.64 -1.08
C SER A 115 -13.66 -6.91 0.20
N LEU A 116 -14.06 -5.64 0.09
CA LEU A 116 -14.46 -4.83 1.25
C LEU A 116 -15.76 -5.35 1.87
N ALA A 117 -16.76 -5.71 1.06
CA ALA A 117 -18.02 -6.27 1.55
C ALA A 117 -17.86 -7.65 2.21
N LYS A 118 -16.78 -8.37 1.89
CA LYS A 118 -16.42 -9.61 2.58
C LYS A 118 -15.80 -9.32 3.94
N MET A 119 -14.97 -8.28 4.03
CA MET A 119 -14.28 -7.89 5.25
C MET A 119 -15.22 -7.21 6.25
N PHE A 120 -16.18 -6.42 5.78
CA PHE A 120 -17.18 -5.71 6.60
C PHE A 120 -18.61 -6.08 6.16
N PRO A 121 -19.09 -7.31 6.45
CA PRO A 121 -20.41 -7.77 6.02
C PRO A 121 -21.56 -6.87 6.49
N GLU A 122 -21.45 -6.29 7.67
CA GLU A 122 -22.41 -5.38 8.30
C GLU A 122 -22.47 -4.01 7.61
N LYS A 123 -21.42 -3.60 6.90
CA LYS A 123 -21.34 -2.34 6.14
C LYS A 123 -21.57 -2.53 4.63
N LYS A 124 -22.02 -3.71 4.20
CA LYS A 124 -22.14 -4.08 2.77
C LYS A 124 -23.01 -3.12 1.95
N GLU A 125 -24.13 -2.63 2.49
CA GLU A 125 -25.00 -1.71 1.76
C GLU A 125 -24.38 -0.31 1.59
N LEU A 126 -23.63 0.16 2.60
CA LEU A 126 -22.84 1.40 2.48
C LEU A 126 -21.75 1.26 1.42
N ILE A 127 -20.99 0.16 1.45
CA ILE A 127 -19.92 -0.13 0.48
C ILE A 127 -20.48 -0.12 -0.95
N LYS A 128 -21.55 -0.89 -1.20
CA LYS A 128 -22.21 -0.92 -2.52
C LYS A 128 -22.67 0.44 -2.99
N LYS A 129 -23.21 1.26 -2.08
CA LYS A 129 -23.68 2.61 -2.43
C LYS A 129 -22.53 3.47 -2.94
N VAL A 130 -21.43 3.53 -2.19
CA VAL A 130 -20.25 4.34 -2.57
C VAL A 130 -19.63 3.84 -3.88
N PHE A 131 -19.60 2.53 -4.14
CA PHE A 131 -19.09 1.98 -5.41
C PHE A 131 -20.03 2.20 -6.61
N LYS A 132 -21.31 2.47 -6.39
CA LYS A 132 -22.27 2.83 -7.46
C LYS A 132 -22.27 4.30 -7.79
N GLU A 133 -21.88 5.14 -6.84
CA GLU A 133 -21.74 6.57 -7.05
C GLU A 133 -20.49 6.79 -7.91
N ASP A 134 -20.71 7.06 -9.20
CA ASP A 134 -19.68 7.13 -10.25
C ASP A 134 -18.87 8.43 -10.17
N TYR A 135 -18.25 8.66 -9.01
CA TYR A 135 -17.31 9.74 -8.82
C TYR A 135 -15.93 9.30 -9.33
N TYR A 136 -15.32 10.15 -10.16
CA TYR A 136 -13.93 9.99 -10.58
C TYR A 136 -13.00 10.28 -9.40
N ILE A 137 -12.90 9.31 -8.50
CA ILE A 137 -12.02 9.29 -7.34
C ILE A 137 -11.15 8.04 -7.48
N ASP A 138 -9.86 8.20 -7.19
CA ASP A 138 -8.92 7.08 -7.08
C ASP A 138 -9.42 6.03 -6.07
N ASP A 139 -9.00 4.78 -6.26
CA ASP A 139 -9.46 3.65 -5.46
C ASP A 139 -9.08 3.76 -3.98
N GLU A 140 -7.88 4.28 -3.65
CA GLU A 140 -7.47 4.48 -2.25
C GLU A 140 -8.36 5.52 -1.58
N ALA A 141 -8.58 6.67 -2.23
CA ALA A 141 -9.44 7.73 -1.71
C ALA A 141 -10.90 7.27 -1.55
N ARG A 142 -11.40 6.39 -2.43
CA ARG A 142 -12.72 5.76 -2.28
C ARG A 142 -12.78 4.85 -1.05
N VAL A 143 -11.74 4.05 -0.80
CA VAL A 143 -11.71 3.19 0.40
C VAL A 143 -11.61 4.03 1.67
N ILE A 144 -10.79 5.09 1.67
CA ILE A 144 -10.69 6.01 2.81
C ILE A 144 -12.07 6.59 3.15
N SER A 145 -12.82 7.08 2.16
CA SER A 145 -14.15 7.66 2.40
C SER A 145 -15.15 6.64 2.96
N ILE A 146 -15.10 5.38 2.50
CA ILE A 146 -15.91 4.29 3.07
C ILE A 146 -15.58 4.10 4.54
N LEU A 147 -14.29 4.00 4.88
CA LEU A 147 -13.83 3.74 6.25
C LEU A 147 -14.09 4.90 7.22
N GLU A 148 -14.15 6.14 6.72
CA GLU A 148 -14.54 7.32 7.50
C GLU A 148 -16.04 7.36 7.84
N ASN A 149 -16.86 6.62 7.10
CA ASN A 149 -18.32 6.52 7.30
C ASN A 149 -18.73 5.26 8.08
N PHE A 150 -17.78 4.53 8.67
CA PHE A 150 -18.06 3.35 9.47
C PHE A 150 -18.58 3.67 10.87
#